data_AF-A0A101DI18-F1
#
_entry.id   AF-A0A101DI18-F1
#
_cell.length_a   1.000
_cell.length_b   1.000
_cell.length_c   1.000
_cell.angle_alpha   90.00
_cell.angle_beta   90.00
_cell.angle_gamma   90.00
#
_symmetry.space_group_name_H-M   'P 1'
#
loop_
_entity.id
_entity.type
_entity.pdbx_description
1 polymer ?
#
loop_
_entity_poly.entity_id
_entity_poly.type
_entity_poly.pdbx_seq_one_letter_code
_entity_poly.pdbx_strand_id
1 'polypeptide(L)'
;MEKERKKVVILGARGKMGKLFTQRAQRFYPVKEFDLPLEKKLLAREVKEAFLVLLCVPIKALDEVLEALAPCLQPPTILADICSVKVIPLQKMHKAYAGPVVGTHPLFGPDLKAGFSKIALCAEAREQESMSRVAEFFQQLGFETFFTTPREHDLAMAYIQGLNFISTLTYFASLEQNLSLDKFMTPSFKRRQEAAAKMLQEDFELFTTLFEQNPYSSTVVRTFKNYLNLAAAGELEVLAQRSWWWWQEKNKGEGP
;
A
#
# COMPACT_ATOMS: atom_id res chain seq x y z
N MET A 1 3.23 -29.72 23.54
CA MET A 1 4.46 -29.43 22.78
C MET A 1 4.38 -27.99 22.31
N GLU A 2 5.19 -27.11 22.85
CA GLU A 2 5.30 -25.72 22.39
C GLU A 2 5.91 -25.77 20.98
N LYS A 3 5.13 -25.41 19.95
CA LYS A 3 5.66 -25.30 18.58
C LYS A 3 6.81 -24.30 18.62
N GLU A 4 8.02 -24.73 18.27
CA GLU A 4 9.18 -23.87 18.15
C GLU A 4 8.82 -22.66 17.27
N ARG A 5 8.88 -21.46 17.85
CA ARG A 5 8.44 -20.24 17.18
C ARG A 5 9.45 -19.91 16.10
N LYS A 6 9.03 -20.04 14.83
CA LYS A 6 9.90 -19.79 13.69
C LYS A 6 10.32 -18.31 13.63
N LYS A 7 11.57 -18.05 13.23
CA LYS A 7 12.19 -16.71 13.19
C LYS A 7 11.62 -15.84 12.05
N VAL A 8 11.43 -14.54 12.31
CA VAL A 8 11.10 -13.51 11.32
C VAL A 8 12.28 -12.57 11.15
N VAL A 9 12.62 -12.24 9.91
CA VAL A 9 13.61 -11.20 9.59
C VAL A 9 12.87 -10.01 9.00
N ILE A 10 13.13 -8.81 9.51
CA ILE A 10 12.51 -7.56 9.03
C ILE A 10 13.62 -6.64 8.51
N LEU A 11 13.57 -6.30 7.22
CA LEU A 11 14.46 -5.32 6.59
C LEU A 11 13.77 -3.96 6.51
N GLY A 12 14.47 -2.87 6.83
CA GLY A 12 13.87 -1.54 6.98
C GLY A 12 13.25 -1.32 8.37
N ALA A 13 13.77 -2.00 9.39
CA ALA A 13 13.23 -2.00 10.75
C ALA A 13 13.26 -0.61 11.41
N ARG A 14 14.22 0.26 11.07
CA ARG A 14 14.26 1.66 11.55
C ARG A 14 13.18 2.55 10.93
N GLY A 15 12.57 2.15 9.82
CA GLY A 15 11.46 2.87 9.18
C GLY A 15 10.18 2.84 10.03
N LYS A 16 9.26 3.80 9.81
CA LYS A 16 8.04 3.91 10.64
C LYS A 16 7.19 2.62 10.62
N MET A 17 6.96 2.05 9.44
CA MET A 17 6.24 0.77 9.30
C MET A 17 7.06 -0.42 9.80
N GLY A 18 8.37 -0.43 9.56
CA GLY A 18 9.28 -1.46 10.09
C GLY A 18 9.23 -1.54 11.61
N LYS A 19 9.27 -0.39 12.30
CA LYS A 19 9.11 -0.31 13.76
C LYS A 19 7.76 -0.87 14.22
N LEU A 20 6.67 -0.51 13.56
CA LEU A 20 5.34 -1.02 13.87
C LEU A 20 5.29 -2.56 13.79
N PHE A 21 5.74 -3.14 12.68
CA PHE A 21 5.71 -4.59 12.50
C PHE A 21 6.68 -5.31 13.44
N THR A 22 7.85 -4.75 13.68
CA THR A 22 8.82 -5.28 14.65
C THR A 22 8.21 -5.36 16.05
N GLN A 23 7.64 -4.25 16.55
CA GLN A 23 7.03 -4.18 17.88
C GLN A 23 5.86 -5.15 18.06
N ARG A 24 5.07 -5.37 17.00
CA ARG A 24 3.97 -6.34 17.03
C ARG A 24 4.49 -7.78 16.95
N ALA A 25 5.42 -8.05 16.04
CA ALA A 25 5.94 -9.39 15.78
C ALA A 25 6.75 -9.95 16.96
N GLN A 26 7.52 -9.12 17.66
CA GLN A 26 8.32 -9.53 18.82
C GLN A 26 7.50 -10.14 19.96
N ARG A 27 6.18 -9.89 20.02
CA ARG A 27 5.27 -10.51 21.00
C ARG A 27 5.03 -11.99 20.72
N PHE A 28 5.16 -12.41 19.47
CA PHE A 28 4.77 -13.73 18.99
C PHE A 28 5.94 -14.53 18.40
N TYR A 29 6.97 -13.86 17.87
CA TYR A 29 8.07 -14.48 17.13
C TYR A 29 9.43 -13.93 17.57
N PRO A 30 10.51 -14.73 17.48
CA PRO A 30 11.87 -14.21 17.45
C PRO A 30 12.05 -13.33 16.21
N VAL A 31 12.40 -12.06 16.40
CA VAL A 31 12.59 -11.09 15.30
C VAL A 31 14.06 -10.70 15.17
N LYS A 32 14.55 -10.65 13.94
CA LYS A 32 15.85 -10.07 13.58
C LYS A 32 15.64 -8.87 12.68
N GLU A 33 16.28 -7.78 13.05
CA GLU A 33 16.10 -6.47 12.42
C GLU A 33 17.33 -6.14 11.58
N PHE A 34 17.10 -5.61 10.39
CA PHE A 34 18.15 -5.15 9.50
C PHE A 34 17.74 -3.84 8.83
N ASP A 35 18.72 -3.01 8.52
CA ASP A 35 18.58 -1.77 7.76
C ASP A 35 19.84 -1.56 6.91
N LEU A 36 19.77 -0.64 5.95
CA LEU A 36 20.94 -0.29 5.14
C LEU A 36 22.01 0.46 5.97
N PRO A 37 23.31 0.25 5.70
CA PRO A 37 23.86 -0.78 4.80
C PRO A 37 23.77 -2.19 5.41
N LEU A 38 23.53 -3.21 4.58
CA LEU A 38 23.33 -4.59 5.04
C LEU A 38 24.65 -5.33 5.26
N GLU A 39 24.86 -5.85 6.48
CA GLU A 39 26.00 -6.72 6.79
C GLU A 39 25.75 -8.14 6.24
N LYS A 40 26.29 -8.42 5.04
CA LYS A 40 26.01 -9.65 4.27
C LYS A 40 26.20 -10.95 5.06
N LYS A 41 27.25 -11.06 5.89
CA LYS A 41 27.53 -12.28 6.67
C LYS A 41 26.47 -12.52 7.75
N LEU A 42 26.08 -11.47 8.47
CA LEU A 42 25.06 -11.55 9.50
C LEU A 42 23.68 -11.80 8.87
N LEU A 43 23.36 -11.13 7.76
CA LEU A 43 22.13 -11.34 7.00
C LEU A 43 22.00 -12.80 6.55
N ALA A 44 23.04 -13.36 5.92
CA ALA A 44 23.05 -14.75 5.48
C ALA A 44 22.79 -15.74 6.64
N ARG A 45 23.40 -15.49 7.81
CA ARG A 45 23.20 -16.32 8.99
C ARG A 45 21.75 -16.27 9.49
N GLU A 46 21.17 -15.08 9.59
CA GLU A 46 19.84 -14.92 10.19
C GLU A 46 18.71 -15.33 9.23
N VAL A 47 18.88 -15.16 7.93
CA VAL A 47 17.90 -15.54 6.89
C VAL A 47 17.77 -17.05 6.74
N LYS A 48 18.86 -17.83 6.92
CA LYS A 48 18.87 -19.29 6.72
C LYS A 48 17.81 -20.06 7.53
N GLU A 49 17.42 -19.53 8.69
CA GLU A 49 16.44 -20.16 9.60
C GLU A 49 15.10 -19.40 9.65
N ALA A 50 14.95 -18.36 8.83
CA ALA A 50 13.76 -17.53 8.83
C ALA A 50 12.61 -18.24 8.12
N PHE A 51 11.41 -18.22 8.72
CA PHE A 51 10.22 -18.60 7.96
C PHE A 51 9.74 -17.48 7.04
N LEU A 52 9.98 -16.23 7.42
CA LEU A 52 9.54 -15.03 6.74
C LEU A 52 10.65 -13.97 6.79
N VAL A 53 10.93 -13.41 5.62
CA VAL A 53 11.69 -12.19 5.45
C VAL A 53 10.74 -11.11 4.95
N LEU A 54 10.47 -10.09 5.78
CA LEU A 54 9.56 -8.98 5.48
C LEU A 54 10.34 -7.72 5.11
N LEU A 55 10.12 -7.22 3.89
CA LEU A 55 10.73 -6.02 3.35
C LEU A 55 9.86 -4.79 3.67
N CYS A 56 10.29 -4.04 4.67
CA CYS A 56 9.71 -2.76 5.10
C CYS A 56 10.46 -1.56 4.53
N VAL A 57 10.80 -1.62 3.25
CA VAL A 57 11.60 -0.61 2.55
C VAL A 57 10.79 0.10 1.46
N PRO A 58 11.10 1.37 1.14
CA PRO A 58 10.51 2.04 -0.01
C PRO A 58 10.82 1.29 -1.31
N ILE A 59 9.91 1.35 -2.29
CA ILE A 59 10.11 0.70 -3.59
C ILE A 59 11.40 1.14 -4.30
N LYS A 60 11.84 2.38 -4.08
CA LYS A 60 13.10 2.94 -4.62
C LYS A 60 14.35 2.21 -4.09
N ALA A 61 14.28 1.61 -2.90
CA ALA A 61 15.37 0.84 -2.29
C ALA A 61 15.23 -0.68 -2.49
N LEU A 62 14.15 -1.13 -3.15
CA LEU A 62 13.85 -2.56 -3.27
C LEU A 62 14.93 -3.31 -4.06
N ASP A 63 15.46 -2.73 -5.14
CA ASP A 63 16.48 -3.40 -5.97
C ASP A 63 17.78 -3.61 -5.21
N GLU A 64 18.28 -2.59 -4.51
CA GLU A 64 19.48 -2.67 -3.67
C GLU A 64 19.34 -3.74 -2.57
N VAL A 65 18.17 -3.78 -1.93
CA VAL A 65 17.88 -4.77 -0.89
C VAL A 65 17.82 -6.19 -1.46
N LEU A 66 17.16 -6.38 -2.60
CA LEU A 66 17.06 -7.68 -3.25
C LEU A 66 18.43 -8.18 -3.73
N GLU A 67 19.31 -7.30 -4.24
CA GLU A 67 20.67 -7.67 -4.65
C GLU A 67 21.48 -8.24 -3.48
N ALA A 68 21.36 -7.64 -2.29
CA ALA A 68 22.05 -8.12 -1.09
C ALA A 68 21.40 -9.37 -0.48
N LEU A 69 20.07 -9.47 -0.56
CA LEU A 69 19.29 -10.51 0.11
C LEU A 69 19.18 -11.81 -0.71
N ALA A 70 19.02 -11.73 -2.02
CA ALA A 70 18.76 -12.89 -2.89
C ALA A 70 19.80 -14.02 -2.74
N PRO A 71 21.12 -13.76 -2.65
CA PRO A 71 22.11 -14.82 -2.44
C PRO A 71 21.98 -15.55 -1.11
N CYS A 72 21.27 -14.96 -0.14
CA CYS A 72 21.08 -15.51 1.20
C CYS A 72 19.77 -16.29 1.36
N LEU A 73 18.82 -16.12 0.44
CA LEU A 73 17.49 -16.73 0.52
C LEU A 73 17.52 -18.19 0.03
N GLN A 74 16.84 -19.06 0.77
CA GLN A 74 16.64 -20.45 0.38
C GLN A 74 15.20 -20.88 0.67
N PRO A 75 14.55 -21.68 -0.20
CA PRO A 75 13.29 -22.31 0.14
C PRO A 75 13.45 -23.17 1.42
N PRO A 76 12.45 -23.21 2.32
CA PRO A 76 11.08 -22.72 2.16
C PRO A 76 10.83 -21.33 2.78
N THR A 77 11.85 -20.48 2.95
CA THR A 77 11.68 -19.11 3.49
C THR A 77 10.77 -18.29 2.58
N ILE A 78 9.77 -17.63 3.17
CA ILE A 78 8.85 -16.76 2.44
C ILE A 78 9.46 -15.36 2.37
N LEU A 79 9.56 -14.78 1.17
CA LEU A 79 9.91 -13.38 0.97
C LEU A 79 8.63 -12.56 0.82
N ALA A 80 8.47 -11.50 1.61
CA ALA A 80 7.32 -10.62 1.48
C ALA A 80 7.69 -9.14 1.54
N ASP A 81 6.93 -8.28 0.86
CA ASP A 81 7.07 -6.82 0.94
C ASP A 81 5.84 -6.16 1.57
N ILE A 82 5.97 -4.89 1.99
CA ILE A 82 4.84 -4.01 2.37
C ILE A 82 4.70 -2.78 1.45
N CYS A 83 5.21 -2.83 0.22
CA CYS A 83 5.10 -1.74 -0.76
C CYS A 83 3.63 -1.36 -0.98
N SER A 84 3.34 -0.13 -1.40
CA SER A 84 1.95 0.27 -1.66
C SER A 84 1.45 -0.04 -3.08
N VAL A 85 2.32 -0.56 -3.94
CA VAL A 85 1.99 -1.12 -5.27
C VAL A 85 2.41 -2.59 -5.30
N LYS A 86 1.83 -3.40 -6.18
CA LYS A 86 2.00 -4.86 -6.18
C LYS A 86 2.58 -5.42 -7.46
N VAL A 87 2.22 -4.89 -8.63
CA VAL A 87 2.68 -5.45 -9.91
C VAL A 87 4.21 -5.43 -10.01
N ILE A 88 4.83 -4.25 -9.82
CA ILE A 88 6.28 -4.08 -9.99
C ILE A 88 7.09 -4.77 -8.87
N PRO A 89 6.79 -4.60 -7.56
CA PRO A 89 7.56 -5.26 -6.50
C PRO A 89 7.53 -6.79 -6.57
N LEU A 90 6.38 -7.39 -6.85
CA LEU A 90 6.28 -8.84 -6.98
C LEU A 90 7.12 -9.36 -8.15
N GLN A 91 7.08 -8.70 -9.31
CA GLN A 91 7.94 -9.07 -10.44
C GLN A 91 9.43 -9.04 -10.07
N LYS A 92 9.86 -8.00 -9.35
CA LYS A 92 11.25 -7.88 -8.88
C LYS A 92 11.62 -8.99 -7.90
N MET A 93 10.75 -9.27 -6.92
CA MET A 93 10.99 -10.34 -5.95
C MET A 93 11.03 -11.73 -6.59
N HIS A 94 10.11 -12.06 -7.50
CA HIS A 94 10.15 -13.34 -8.23
C HIS A 94 11.39 -13.48 -9.11
N LYS A 95 11.86 -12.39 -9.73
CA LYS A 95 13.11 -12.40 -10.50
C LYS A 95 14.32 -12.67 -9.61
N ALA A 96 14.32 -12.16 -8.39
CA ALA A 96 15.42 -12.28 -7.44
C ALA A 96 15.42 -13.63 -6.69
N TYR A 97 14.26 -14.26 -6.50
CA TYR A 97 14.13 -15.44 -5.65
C TYR A 97 13.16 -16.46 -6.25
N ALA A 98 13.64 -17.71 -6.40
CA ALA A 98 12.86 -18.82 -6.95
C ALA A 98 11.94 -19.53 -5.94
N GLY A 99 12.04 -19.19 -4.65
CA GLY A 99 11.16 -19.73 -3.62
C GLY A 99 9.88 -18.91 -3.44
N PRO A 100 9.15 -19.11 -2.32
CA PRO A 100 7.86 -18.47 -2.13
C PRO A 100 7.95 -16.95 -1.92
N VAL A 101 7.15 -16.20 -2.67
CA VAL A 101 7.04 -14.75 -2.60
C VAL A 101 5.58 -14.35 -2.31
N VAL A 102 5.38 -13.34 -1.46
CA VAL A 102 4.05 -12.80 -1.16
C VAL A 102 4.13 -11.27 -1.07
N GLY A 103 3.45 -10.57 -1.97
CA GLY A 103 3.32 -9.12 -1.91
C GLY A 103 2.22 -8.74 -0.91
N THR A 104 2.47 -7.75 -0.06
CA THR A 104 1.49 -7.32 0.94
C THR A 104 1.34 -5.80 0.91
N HIS A 105 0.17 -5.28 1.24
CA HIS A 105 -0.03 -3.84 1.36
C HIS A 105 -0.88 -3.55 2.60
N PRO A 106 -0.26 -3.05 3.67
CA PRO A 106 -0.99 -2.46 4.77
C PRO A 106 -1.73 -1.22 4.29
N LEU A 107 -3.06 -1.25 4.27
CA LEU A 107 -3.90 -0.13 3.79
C LEU A 107 -4.03 0.98 4.84
N PHE A 108 -2.95 1.20 5.60
CA PHE A 108 -2.83 2.13 6.70
C PHE A 108 -1.40 2.63 6.82
N GLY A 109 -1.24 3.83 7.37
CA GLY A 109 0.06 4.37 7.74
C GLY A 109 0.54 3.90 9.11
N PRO A 110 1.73 4.33 9.54
CA PRO A 110 2.31 3.93 10.83
C PRO A 110 1.47 4.36 12.04
N ASP A 111 0.71 5.45 11.88
CA ASP A 111 -0.25 5.92 12.88
C ASP A 111 -1.60 5.21 12.68
N LEU A 112 -1.71 4.01 13.26
CA LEU A 112 -2.92 3.19 13.17
C LEU A 112 -4.14 3.93 13.75
N LYS A 113 -5.13 4.17 12.89
CA LYS A 113 -6.45 4.69 13.29
C LYS A 113 -7.38 3.54 13.62
N ALA A 114 -8.25 3.73 14.61
CA ALA A 114 -9.27 2.75 14.97
C ALA A 114 -10.11 2.36 13.73
N GLY A 115 -10.30 1.05 13.52
CA GLY A 115 -11.05 0.51 12.38
C GLY A 115 -10.29 0.39 11.05
N PHE A 116 -9.01 0.79 10.99
CA PHE A 116 -8.17 0.65 9.79
C PHE A 116 -6.96 -0.24 10.07
N SER A 117 -7.14 -1.56 9.85
CA SER A 117 -6.13 -2.59 10.12
C SER A 117 -6.00 -3.62 9.00
N LYS A 118 -6.57 -3.34 7.81
CA LYS A 118 -6.58 -4.28 6.68
C LYS A 118 -5.24 -4.31 5.95
N ILE A 119 -4.79 -5.52 5.65
CA ILE A 119 -3.62 -5.81 4.83
C ILE A 119 -4.08 -6.62 3.61
N ALA A 120 -3.83 -6.10 2.41
CA ALA A 120 -4.02 -6.84 1.17
C ALA A 120 -2.86 -7.83 1.00
N LEU A 121 -3.14 -9.07 0.61
CA LEU A 121 -2.13 -10.05 0.23
C LEU A 121 -2.31 -10.42 -1.24
N CYS A 122 -1.20 -10.49 -1.96
CA CYS A 122 -1.11 -10.80 -3.38
C CYS A 122 0.01 -11.81 -3.59
N ALA A 123 -0.28 -12.93 -4.24
CA ALA A 123 0.73 -13.90 -4.65
C ALA A 123 0.36 -14.52 -6.00
N GLU A 124 1.30 -15.22 -6.64
CA GLU A 124 0.95 -16.08 -7.76
C GLU A 124 0.17 -17.31 -7.26
N ALA A 125 -0.65 -17.92 -8.12
CA ALA A 125 -1.50 -19.05 -7.74
C ALA A 125 -0.72 -20.23 -7.13
N ARG A 126 0.55 -20.42 -7.52
CA ARG A 126 1.43 -21.47 -6.99
C ARG A 126 1.83 -21.27 -5.52
N GLU A 127 1.56 -20.11 -4.93
CA GLU A 127 2.04 -19.70 -3.60
C GLU A 127 0.92 -19.63 -2.56
N GLN A 128 -0.24 -20.24 -2.85
CA GLN A 128 -1.43 -20.17 -1.99
C GLN A 128 -1.15 -20.54 -0.52
N GLU A 129 -0.34 -21.59 -0.28
CA GLU A 129 0.05 -21.99 1.08
C GLU A 129 0.88 -20.90 1.79
N SER A 130 1.81 -20.28 1.06
CA SER A 130 2.66 -19.22 1.61
C SER A 130 1.86 -17.96 1.89
N MET A 131 0.90 -17.62 1.03
CA MET A 131 -0.04 -16.52 1.26
C MET A 131 -0.87 -16.75 2.52
N SER A 132 -1.39 -17.96 2.75
CA SER A 132 -2.10 -18.32 3.99
C SER A 132 -1.21 -18.16 5.23
N ARG A 133 0.05 -18.61 5.18
CA ARG A 133 1.00 -18.48 6.30
C ARG A 133 1.34 -17.01 6.59
N VAL A 134 1.45 -16.16 5.58
CA VAL A 134 1.64 -14.71 5.77
C VAL A 134 0.37 -14.05 6.31
N ALA A 135 -0.82 -14.51 5.90
CA ALA A 135 -2.07 -14.04 6.46
C ALA A 135 -2.18 -14.37 7.95
N GLU A 136 -1.90 -15.62 8.34
CA GLU A 136 -1.84 -16.05 9.73
C GLU A 136 -0.85 -15.21 10.55
N PHE A 137 0.34 -14.93 9.99
CA PHE A 137 1.32 -14.04 10.61
C PHE A 137 0.71 -12.68 10.96
N PHE A 138 0.12 -11.98 9.98
CA PHE A 138 -0.47 -10.65 10.22
C PHE A 138 -1.71 -10.69 11.13
N GLN A 139 -2.52 -11.73 11.04
CA GLN A 139 -3.68 -11.93 11.92
C GLN A 139 -3.24 -12.09 13.38
N GLN A 140 -2.15 -12.82 13.65
CA GLN A 140 -1.58 -12.91 15.00
C GLN A 140 -1.08 -11.54 15.51
N LEU A 141 -0.64 -10.65 14.62
CA LEU A 141 -0.26 -9.28 14.98
C LEU A 141 -1.47 -8.35 15.25
N GLY A 142 -2.69 -8.85 15.07
CA GLY A 142 -3.94 -8.13 15.26
C GLY A 142 -4.43 -7.37 14.03
N PHE A 143 -4.03 -7.78 12.83
CA PHE A 143 -4.47 -7.17 11.57
C PHE A 143 -5.53 -8.01 10.86
N GLU A 144 -6.39 -7.36 10.10
CA GLU A 144 -7.29 -8.02 9.17
C GLU A 144 -6.57 -8.26 7.84
N THR A 145 -6.87 -9.37 7.19
CA THR A 145 -6.21 -9.75 5.93
C THR A 145 -7.23 -10.15 4.89
N PHE A 146 -6.98 -9.81 3.63
CA PHE A 146 -7.77 -10.29 2.51
C PHE A 146 -6.88 -10.60 1.31
N PHE A 147 -7.36 -11.47 0.44
CA PHE A 147 -6.62 -11.91 -0.76
C PHE A 147 -7.09 -11.14 -1.99
N THR A 148 -6.16 -10.82 -2.88
CA THR A 148 -6.42 -10.17 -4.16
C THR A 148 -5.28 -10.51 -5.14
N THR A 149 -5.42 -10.10 -6.40
CA THR A 149 -4.35 -10.23 -7.39
C THR A 149 -3.54 -8.93 -7.50
N PRO A 150 -2.28 -8.97 -7.96
CA PRO A 150 -1.48 -7.75 -8.14
C PRO A 150 -2.16 -6.74 -9.08
N ARG A 151 -2.81 -7.24 -10.13
CA ARG A 151 -3.57 -6.44 -11.09
C ARG A 151 -4.80 -5.79 -10.46
N GLU A 152 -5.62 -6.57 -9.76
CA GLU A 152 -6.82 -6.05 -9.10
C GLU A 152 -6.46 -5.01 -8.04
N HIS A 153 -5.46 -5.32 -7.21
CA HIS A 153 -4.94 -4.40 -6.20
C HIS A 153 -4.49 -3.07 -6.81
N ASP A 154 -3.57 -3.09 -7.78
CA ASP A 154 -3.03 -1.85 -8.33
C ASP A 154 -4.08 -1.07 -9.11
N LEU A 155 -5.01 -1.74 -9.80
CA LEU A 155 -6.14 -1.07 -10.43
C LEU A 155 -7.04 -0.38 -9.40
N ALA A 156 -7.38 -1.05 -8.30
CA ALA A 156 -8.17 -0.47 -7.22
C ALA A 156 -7.45 0.72 -6.58
N MET A 157 -6.15 0.60 -6.30
CA MET A 157 -5.33 1.69 -5.75
C MET A 157 -5.14 2.85 -6.72
N ALA A 158 -5.16 2.59 -8.04
CA ALA A 158 -5.14 3.67 -9.03
C ALA A 158 -6.41 4.55 -8.93
N TYR A 159 -7.58 3.97 -8.61
CA TYR A 159 -8.80 4.74 -8.36
C TYR A 159 -8.84 5.35 -6.95
N ILE A 160 -8.50 4.59 -5.90
CA ILE A 160 -8.69 5.03 -4.51
C ILE A 160 -7.58 5.99 -4.07
N GLN A 161 -6.32 5.67 -4.35
CA GLN A 161 -5.17 6.46 -3.92
C GLN A 161 -4.68 7.39 -5.03
N GLY A 162 -4.39 6.83 -6.22
CA GLY A 162 -3.80 7.57 -7.34
C GLY A 162 -4.71 8.69 -7.85
N LEU A 163 -5.96 8.37 -8.15
CA LEU A 163 -6.92 9.36 -8.65
C LEU A 163 -7.28 10.40 -7.58
N ASN A 164 -7.40 9.99 -6.30
CA ASN A 164 -7.63 10.93 -5.21
C ASN A 164 -6.49 11.96 -5.09
N PHE A 165 -5.23 11.50 -5.16
CA PHE A 165 -4.07 12.38 -5.15
C PHE A 165 -4.09 13.34 -6.34
N ILE A 166 -4.10 12.81 -7.56
CA ILE A 166 -3.93 13.63 -8.77
C ILE A 166 -5.10 14.59 -8.98
N SER A 167 -6.34 14.17 -8.71
CA SER A 167 -7.51 15.05 -8.85
C SER A 167 -7.53 16.15 -7.79
N THR A 168 -6.99 15.90 -6.60
CA THR A 168 -6.84 16.92 -5.56
C THR A 168 -5.74 17.91 -5.91
N LEU A 169 -4.58 17.40 -6.33
CA LEU A 169 -3.45 18.23 -6.77
C LEU A 169 -3.86 19.13 -7.93
N THR A 170 -4.47 18.57 -8.98
CA THR A 170 -4.87 19.35 -10.16
C THR A 170 -6.00 20.32 -9.85
N TYR A 171 -6.95 19.96 -8.98
CA TYR A 171 -7.99 20.88 -8.53
C TYR A 171 -7.40 22.13 -7.88
N PHE A 172 -6.50 21.99 -6.91
CA PHE A 172 -5.86 23.14 -6.26
C PHE A 172 -4.94 23.91 -7.23
N ALA A 173 -4.25 23.22 -8.13
CA ALA A 173 -3.42 23.85 -9.15
C ALA A 173 -4.25 24.66 -10.18
N SER A 174 -5.53 24.31 -10.41
CA SER A 174 -6.41 25.00 -11.35
C SER A 174 -7.10 26.25 -10.80
N LEU A 175 -6.96 26.54 -9.50
CA LEU A 175 -7.57 27.73 -8.89
C LEU A 175 -6.87 29.00 -9.40
N GLU A 176 -7.66 30.05 -9.66
CA GLU A 176 -7.15 31.34 -10.14
C GLU A 176 -6.31 32.02 -9.06
N GLN A 177 -5.00 32.13 -9.29
CA GLN A 177 -4.04 32.65 -8.31
C GLN A 177 -4.09 34.18 -8.18
N ASN A 178 -4.59 34.90 -9.18
CA ASN A 178 -4.69 36.36 -9.14
C ASN A 178 -5.96 36.85 -8.43
N LEU A 179 -6.88 35.94 -8.10
CA LEU A 179 -8.10 36.25 -7.37
C LEU A 179 -7.88 36.05 -5.87
N SER A 180 -8.27 37.02 -5.04
CA SER A 180 -8.27 36.86 -3.59
C SER A 180 -9.41 35.93 -3.14
N LEU A 181 -9.17 34.63 -3.25
CA LEU A 181 -10.14 33.57 -2.93
C LEU A 181 -10.47 33.50 -1.43
N ASP A 182 -9.60 34.01 -0.56
CA ASP A 182 -9.76 33.96 0.90
C ASP A 182 -11.08 34.57 1.39
N LYS A 183 -11.58 35.59 0.69
CA LYS A 183 -12.85 36.26 1.03
C LYS A 183 -14.09 35.43 0.67
N PHE A 184 -13.93 34.43 -0.19
CA PHE A 184 -15.00 33.54 -0.66
C PHE A 184 -14.95 32.15 -0.01
N MET A 185 -14.13 32.00 1.02
CA MET A 185 -13.93 30.73 1.72
C MET A 185 -15.23 30.22 2.32
N THR A 186 -15.64 29.03 1.89
CA THR A 186 -16.79 28.33 2.44
C THR A 186 -16.34 27.22 3.40
N PRO A 187 -17.18 26.81 4.38
CA PRO A 187 -16.85 25.70 5.27
C PRO A 187 -16.58 24.38 4.52
N SER A 188 -17.22 24.14 3.37
CA SER A 188 -16.97 22.94 2.55
C SER A 188 -15.61 23.00 1.86
N PHE A 189 -15.24 24.14 1.29
CA PHE A 189 -13.92 24.31 0.69
C PHE A 189 -12.81 24.22 1.74
N LYS A 190 -12.98 24.83 2.91
CA LYS A 190 -12.02 24.74 4.03
C LYS A 190 -11.77 23.28 4.43
N ARG A 191 -12.82 22.46 4.57
CA ARG A 191 -12.67 21.02 4.85
C ARG A 191 -11.86 20.29 3.78
N ARG A 192 -12.06 20.62 2.49
CA ARG A 192 -11.28 20.03 1.39
C ARG A 192 -9.82 20.47 1.44
N GLN A 193 -9.56 21.75 1.73
CA GLN A 193 -8.21 22.29 1.88
C GLN A 193 -7.47 21.62 3.04
N GLU A 194 -8.09 21.52 4.21
CA GLU A 194 -7.52 20.85 5.39
C GLU A 194 -7.25 19.36 5.12
N ALA A 195 -8.17 18.66 4.45
CA ALA A 195 -7.98 17.26 4.06
C ALA A 195 -6.83 17.07 3.05
N ALA A 196 -6.59 18.04 2.18
CA ALA A 196 -5.54 17.99 1.17
C ALA A 196 -4.16 18.41 1.71
N ALA A 197 -4.10 19.24 2.77
CA ALA A 197 -2.89 19.89 3.23
C ALA A 197 -1.74 18.90 3.48
N LYS A 198 -1.98 17.86 4.29
CA LYS A 198 -0.96 16.85 4.58
C LYS A 198 -0.50 16.12 3.30
N MET A 199 -1.45 15.67 2.47
CA MET A 199 -1.15 14.92 1.24
C MET A 199 -0.31 15.73 0.26
N LEU A 200 -0.59 17.03 0.13
CA LEU A 200 0.07 17.90 -0.85
C LEU A 200 1.34 18.58 -0.32
N GLN A 201 1.49 18.77 0.99
CA GLN A 201 2.62 19.49 1.58
C GLN A 201 3.64 18.57 2.27
N GLU A 202 3.19 17.51 2.94
CA GLU A 202 4.07 16.62 3.70
C GLU A 202 4.35 15.32 2.95
N ASP A 203 3.33 14.71 2.35
CA ASP A 203 3.40 13.37 1.74
C ASP A 203 3.53 13.40 0.20
N PHE A 204 3.80 14.57 -0.40
CA PHE A 204 3.80 14.77 -1.86
C PHE A 204 4.71 13.78 -2.61
N GLU A 205 5.95 13.62 -2.15
CA GLU A 205 6.93 12.70 -2.74
C GLU A 205 6.49 11.24 -2.67
N LEU A 206 5.82 10.86 -1.57
CA LEU A 206 5.26 9.52 -1.42
C LEU A 206 4.18 9.29 -2.47
N PHE A 207 3.16 10.14 -2.51
CA PHE A 207 2.03 9.97 -3.44
C PHE A 207 2.45 10.09 -4.91
N THR A 208 3.42 10.94 -5.23
CA THR A 208 4.03 11.01 -6.56
C THR A 208 4.67 9.67 -6.93
N THR A 209 5.49 9.12 -6.04
CA THR A 209 6.10 7.80 -6.26
C THR A 209 5.03 6.71 -6.43
N LEU A 210 3.98 6.69 -5.60
CA LEU A 210 2.90 5.69 -5.73
C LEU A 210 2.15 5.81 -7.06
N PHE A 211 1.87 7.04 -7.50
CA PHE A 211 1.20 7.32 -8.75
C PHE A 211 2.04 6.84 -9.94
N GLU A 212 3.34 7.18 -9.96
CA GLU A 212 4.29 6.80 -11.03
C GLU A 212 4.53 5.29 -11.11
N GLN A 213 4.61 4.61 -9.97
CA GLN A 213 4.90 3.18 -9.91
C GLN A 213 3.68 2.30 -10.17
N ASN A 214 2.48 2.87 -10.19
CA ASN A 214 1.27 2.12 -10.49
C ASN A 214 0.97 2.17 -12.00
N PRO A 215 1.02 1.03 -12.71
CA PRO A 215 0.88 1.00 -14.18
C PRO A 215 -0.51 1.41 -14.68
N TYR A 216 -1.53 1.47 -13.80
CA TYR A 216 -2.90 1.82 -14.18
C TYR A 216 -3.23 3.31 -13.98
N SER A 217 -2.37 4.07 -13.28
CA SER A 217 -2.62 5.47 -12.92
C SER A 217 -2.98 6.36 -14.11
N SER A 218 -2.19 6.30 -15.20
CA SER A 218 -2.40 7.13 -16.39
C SER A 218 -3.73 6.83 -17.09
N THR A 219 -4.12 5.56 -17.16
CA THR A 219 -5.41 5.12 -17.72
C THR A 219 -6.56 5.65 -16.88
N VAL A 220 -6.47 5.56 -15.55
CA VAL A 220 -7.49 6.09 -14.64
C VAL A 220 -7.65 7.60 -14.78
N VAL A 221 -6.54 8.35 -14.93
CA VAL A 221 -6.59 9.80 -15.19
C VAL A 221 -7.30 10.13 -16.50
N ARG A 222 -7.05 9.38 -17.58
CA ARG A 222 -7.76 9.57 -18.86
C ARG A 222 -9.25 9.32 -18.71
N THR A 223 -9.63 8.27 -17.99
CA THR A 223 -11.04 8.00 -17.68
C THR A 223 -11.68 9.15 -16.90
N PHE A 224 -11.00 9.67 -15.87
CA PHE A 224 -11.49 10.81 -15.10
C PHE A 224 -11.65 12.08 -15.95
N LYS A 225 -10.69 12.36 -16.84
CA LYS A 225 -10.79 13.49 -17.78
C LYS A 225 -12.04 13.40 -18.66
N ASN A 226 -12.42 12.21 -19.11
CA ASN A 226 -13.65 12.03 -19.88
C ASN A 226 -14.90 12.43 -19.08
N TYR A 227 -14.94 12.18 -17.77
CA TYR A 227 -16.03 12.66 -16.91
C TYR A 227 -16.03 14.18 -16.74
N LEU A 228 -14.86 14.83 -16.71
CA LEU A 228 -14.79 16.30 -16.74
C LEU A 228 -15.32 16.88 -18.06
N ASN A 229 -15.12 16.19 -19.19
CA ASN A 229 -15.70 16.61 -20.46
C ASN A 229 -17.24 16.53 -20.45
N LEU A 230 -17.82 15.50 -19.81
CA LEU A 230 -19.26 15.42 -19.62
C LEU A 230 -19.79 16.58 -18.77
N ALA A 231 -19.08 16.93 -17.68
CA ALA A 231 -19.43 18.09 -16.87
C ALA A 231 -19.40 19.39 -17.69
N ALA A 232 -18.37 19.57 -18.53
CA ALA A 232 -18.25 20.73 -19.42
C ALA A 232 -19.36 20.80 -20.48
N ALA A 233 -19.89 19.64 -20.90
CA ALA A 233 -21.04 19.55 -21.81
C ALA A 233 -22.40 19.76 -21.11
N GLY A 234 -22.44 19.90 -19.78
CA GLY A 234 -23.67 20.07 -19.01
C GLY A 234 -24.37 18.76 -18.60
N GLU A 235 -23.73 17.61 -18.82
CA GLU A 235 -24.29 16.26 -18.57
C GLU A 235 -24.22 15.86 -17.07
N LEU A 236 -24.75 16.72 -16.19
CA LEU A 236 -24.62 16.57 -14.73
C LEU A 236 -25.46 15.41 -14.18
N GLU A 237 -26.61 15.10 -14.77
CA GLU A 237 -27.48 14.00 -14.32
C GLU A 237 -26.80 12.64 -14.49
N VAL A 238 -26.12 12.45 -15.62
CA VAL A 238 -25.33 11.23 -15.89
C VAL A 238 -24.22 11.06 -14.85
N LEU A 239 -23.54 12.15 -14.49
CA LEU A 239 -22.51 12.13 -13.44
C LEU A 239 -23.11 11.83 -12.07
N ALA A 240 -24.22 12.47 -11.71
CA ALA A 240 -24.91 12.27 -10.44
C ALA A 240 -25.34 10.81 -10.28
N GLN A 241 -26.02 10.23 -11.26
CA GLN A 241 -26.51 8.86 -11.23
C GLN A 241 -25.36 7.86 -11.02
N ARG A 242 -24.22 8.05 -11.69
CA ARG A 242 -23.04 7.19 -11.51
C ARG A 242 -22.39 7.39 -10.14
N SER A 243 -22.37 8.62 -9.61
CA SER A 243 -21.77 8.90 -8.30
C SER A 243 -22.57 8.29 -7.14
N TRP A 244 -23.89 8.17 -7.29
CA TRP A 244 -24.78 7.69 -6.23
C TRP A 244 -24.52 6.24 -5.81
N TRP A 245 -23.85 5.43 -6.65
CA TRP A 245 -23.45 4.06 -6.33
C TRP A 245 -22.84 3.91 -4.93
N TRP A 246 -22.02 4.89 -4.49
CA TRP A 246 -21.37 4.89 -3.17
C TRP A 246 -22.34 4.98 -1.98
N TRP A 247 -23.59 5.39 -2.20
CA TRP A 247 -24.60 5.61 -1.17
C TRP A 247 -25.88 4.79 -1.37
N GLN A 248 -25.96 3.93 -2.40
CA GLN A 248 -27.16 3.14 -2.68
C GLN A 248 -27.52 2.14 -1.57
N GLU A 249 -26.56 1.62 -0.81
CA GLU A 249 -26.85 0.70 0.30
C GLU A 249 -27.39 1.40 1.56
N LYS A 250 -27.18 2.72 1.72
CA LYS A 250 -27.72 3.47 2.87
C LYS A 250 -29.22 3.72 2.78
N ASN A 251 -29.83 3.60 1.60
CA ASN A 251 -31.25 3.86 1.36
C ASN A 251 -32.13 2.59 1.37
N LYS A 252 -31.59 1.42 1.73
CA LYS A 252 -32.38 0.18 1.90
C LYS A 252 -32.85 -0.06 3.35
N GLY A 253 -32.62 0.89 4.27
CA GLY A 253 -32.89 0.74 5.71
C GLY A 253 -34.07 1.55 6.27
N GLU A 254 -34.70 2.42 5.49
CA GLU A 254 -35.89 3.17 5.93
C GLU A 254 -36.93 3.11 4.82
N GLY A 255 -37.74 2.05 4.85
CA GLY A 255 -39.04 2.03 4.18
C GLY A 255 -40.08 2.74 5.04
N PRO A 256 -41.14 3.31 4.43
CA PRO A 256 -42.25 3.92 5.15
C PRO A 256 -43.01 2.94 6.03
#